data_AF-A0A955R9Z1-F1
#
_entry.id   AF-A0A955R9Z1-F1
#
_cell.length_a   1.000
_cell.length_b   1.000
_cell.length_c   1.000
_cell.angle_alpha   90.00
_cell.angle_beta   90.00
_cell.angle_gamma   90.00
#
_symmetry.space_group_name_H-M   'P 1'
#
loop_
_entity.id
_entity.type
_entity.pdbx_description
1 polymer ?
#
loop_
_entity_poly.entity_id
_entity_poly.type
_entity_poly.pdbx_seq_one_letter_code
_entity_poly.pdbx_strand_id
1 'polypeptide(L)'
;DTVPVSLGDMTLTFAGTVRVPGHLVYLHPIHDLAVIGYDPSLLGDLPVSAAPVDTRTLRPGDRVWQVGLGGDRELVSRKTRVDAVQPVMLGISTTPRFRDTNVDGVSIEEGVDSYGGLLADGKGRLRALWASFLDPASGERTFWGLPAWIADPIVDPLLHGRAPVYRTLGVELAPLSLASARDRGLSDDRIRQFLQADPRGRQVLEVQRVNGRAPAFGVLRDTDLLLAVDGELVTHPSDLELRMQAPMLTLTILRKGVEQDVEVETLPLDGTGVDRALSWAGLVLHEPHPDVAAQGGLDPQGVYVAWLWFGSPGARYGVRPTWRIVAVDGEPTPTLDAFLDVVTRLDEGAAVRLETERLDGSRGVTTLELDLAYWPTQLLELRPDGTWARSAASGEER
;
A
#
# COMPACT_ATOMS: atom_id res chain seq x y z
N ASP A 1 2.26 14.48 2.44
CA ASP A 1 1.27 14.01 1.46
C ASP A 1 1.41 12.52 1.27
N THR A 2 0.31 11.87 0.92
CA THR A 2 0.25 10.45 0.58
C THR A 2 -0.26 10.33 -0.83
N VAL A 3 0.38 9.52 -1.67
CA VAL A 3 -0.03 9.31 -3.08
C VAL A 3 -0.68 7.93 -3.19
N PRO A 4 -1.99 7.78 -2.95
CA PRO A 4 -2.63 6.47 -2.89
C PRO A 4 -2.99 5.90 -4.26
N VAL A 5 -2.88 6.71 -5.33
CA VAL A 5 -3.36 6.34 -6.67
C VAL A 5 -2.42 6.83 -7.75
N SER A 6 -2.35 6.08 -8.85
CA SER A 6 -1.50 6.38 -10.01
C SER A 6 -2.09 7.42 -10.97
N LEU A 7 -3.37 7.76 -10.81
CA LEU A 7 -4.09 8.67 -11.71
C LEU A 7 -3.89 10.15 -11.33
N GLY A 8 -3.17 10.91 -12.16
CA GLY A 8 -3.10 12.36 -12.06
C GLY A 8 -2.00 13.00 -12.91
N ASP A 9 -2.10 14.31 -13.11
CA ASP A 9 -1.02 15.12 -13.71
C ASP A 9 -0.04 15.58 -12.63
N MET A 10 1.26 15.55 -12.93
CA MET A 10 2.31 15.96 -12.00
C MET A 10 3.10 17.15 -12.55
N THR A 11 3.38 18.13 -11.70
CA THR A 11 4.28 19.26 -12.02
C THR A 11 5.35 19.35 -10.94
N LEU A 12 6.61 19.30 -11.35
CA LEU A 12 7.76 19.45 -10.46
C LEU A 12 8.24 20.89 -10.50
N THR A 13 8.48 21.49 -9.32
CA THR A 13 9.03 22.84 -9.20
C THR A 13 10.44 22.77 -8.63
N PHE A 14 11.42 23.26 -9.39
CA PHE A 14 12.82 23.29 -8.98
C PHE A 14 13.20 24.69 -8.49
N ALA A 15 13.82 24.76 -7.31
CA ALA A 15 14.28 25.98 -6.67
C ALA A 15 13.23 27.13 -6.63
N GLY A 16 11.94 26.78 -6.60
CA GLY A 16 10.84 27.76 -6.66
C GLY A 16 10.74 28.57 -7.96
N THR A 17 11.50 28.24 -9.00
CA THR A 17 11.68 29.11 -10.19
C THR A 17 11.25 28.44 -11.49
N VAL A 18 11.54 27.16 -11.68
CA VAL A 18 11.25 26.42 -12.93
C VAL A 18 10.24 25.33 -12.65
N ARG A 19 9.20 25.24 -13.49
CA ARG A 19 8.17 24.19 -13.45
C ARG A 19 8.30 23.31 -14.68
N VAL A 20 8.38 22.00 -14.46
CA VAL A 20 8.47 21.00 -15.53
C VAL A 20 7.38 19.94 -15.33
N PRO A 21 6.83 19.36 -16.41
CA PRO A 21 5.94 18.22 -16.30
C PRO A 21 6.70 17.03 -15.71
N GLY A 22 6.07 16.32 -14.79
CA GLY A 22 6.51 15.03 -14.28
C GLY A 22 5.51 13.94 -14.64
N HIS A 23 5.93 12.69 -14.52
CA HIS A 23 5.05 11.53 -14.63
C HIS A 23 5.42 10.49 -13.59
N LEU A 24 4.43 9.73 -13.14
CA LEU A 24 4.65 8.60 -12.25
C LEU A 24 5.38 7.49 -13.01
N VAL A 25 6.52 7.06 -12.49
CA VAL A 25 7.29 5.92 -13.01
C VAL A 25 6.94 4.65 -12.25
N TYR A 26 6.77 4.75 -10.94
CA TYR A 26 6.41 3.63 -10.07
C TYR A 26 5.70 4.11 -8.82
N LEU A 27 4.67 3.41 -8.38
CA LEU A 27 4.04 3.59 -7.07
C LEU A 27 4.36 2.39 -6.19
N HIS A 28 4.95 2.63 -5.03
CA HIS A 28 5.32 1.56 -4.12
C HIS A 28 4.05 0.83 -3.65
N PRO A 29 3.97 -0.50 -3.81
CA PRO A 29 2.71 -1.20 -3.67
C PRO A 29 2.22 -1.35 -2.22
N ILE A 30 3.10 -1.13 -1.23
CA ILE A 30 2.78 -1.27 0.21
C ILE A 30 3.25 -0.12 1.10
N HIS A 31 3.97 0.88 0.57
CA HIS A 31 4.54 2.00 1.35
C HIS A 31 4.22 3.32 0.68
N ASP A 32 4.19 4.41 1.46
CA ASP A 32 3.89 5.76 0.94
C ASP A 32 5.09 6.36 0.16
N LEU A 33 5.42 5.73 -0.97
CA LEU A 33 6.55 6.09 -1.82
C LEU A 33 6.15 6.06 -3.31
N ALA A 34 6.52 7.10 -4.03
CA ALA A 34 6.40 7.15 -5.49
C ALA A 34 7.74 7.54 -6.13
N VAL A 35 8.06 6.92 -7.26
CA VAL A 35 9.17 7.30 -8.13
C VAL A 35 8.60 8.12 -9.28
N ILE A 36 9.13 9.32 -9.47
CA ILE A 36 8.64 10.29 -10.46
C ILE A 36 9.75 10.57 -11.48
N GLY A 37 9.40 10.55 -12.75
CA GLY A 37 10.27 10.89 -13.88
C GLY A 37 9.99 12.29 -14.41
N TYR A 38 11.01 12.95 -14.96
CA TYR A 38 10.92 14.22 -15.65
C TYR A 38 12.05 14.36 -16.67
N ASP A 39 11.91 15.27 -17.63
CA ASP A 39 12.96 15.60 -18.61
C ASP A 39 13.94 16.64 -18.03
N PRO A 40 15.22 16.29 -17.77
CA PRO A 40 16.19 17.22 -17.21
C PRO A 40 16.55 18.38 -18.14
N SER A 41 16.36 18.25 -19.46
CA SER A 41 16.68 19.30 -20.43
C SER A 41 15.80 20.56 -20.23
N LEU A 42 14.63 20.40 -19.62
CA LEU A 42 13.71 21.48 -19.29
C LEU A 42 14.17 22.36 -18.11
N LEU A 43 15.24 21.96 -17.41
CA LEU A 43 15.80 22.72 -16.29
C LEU A 43 16.71 23.87 -16.71
N GLY A 44 17.14 23.91 -17.98
CA GLY A 44 18.11 24.90 -18.47
C GLY A 44 19.42 24.87 -17.69
N ASP A 45 19.89 26.02 -17.23
CA ASP A 45 21.17 26.18 -16.51
C ASP A 45 21.05 26.04 -14.98
N LEU A 46 19.90 25.57 -14.46
CA LEU A 46 19.74 25.38 -13.03
C LEU A 46 20.75 24.36 -12.49
N PRO A 47 21.51 24.68 -11.42
CA PRO A 47 22.51 23.78 -10.85
C PRO A 47 21.85 22.68 -10.00
N VAL A 48 21.24 21.69 -10.66
CA VAL A 48 20.62 20.53 -10.00
C VAL A 48 21.60 19.36 -10.03
N SER A 49 21.78 18.71 -8.88
CA SER A 49 22.59 17.50 -8.74
C SER A 49 21.81 16.43 -7.99
N ALA A 50 22.01 15.17 -8.37
CA ALA A 50 21.50 14.04 -7.61
C ALA A 50 22.16 13.99 -6.23
N ALA A 51 21.36 13.73 -5.19
CA ALA A 51 21.87 13.46 -3.86
C ALA A 51 22.35 12.01 -3.77
N PRO A 52 23.58 11.74 -3.29
CA PRO A 52 24.02 10.37 -3.04
C PRO A 52 23.14 9.70 -1.97
N VAL A 53 22.83 8.42 -2.13
CA VAL A 53 22.03 7.64 -1.18
C VAL A 53 22.93 6.75 -0.33
N ASP A 54 22.64 6.62 0.96
CA ASP A 54 23.31 5.72 1.89
C ASP A 54 22.27 4.91 2.66
N THR A 55 22.11 3.65 2.24
CA THR A 55 20.99 2.77 2.59
C THR A 55 21.21 2.01 3.89
N ARG A 56 22.34 2.29 4.58
CA ARG A 56 22.58 1.75 5.92
C ARG A 56 21.50 2.22 6.89
N THR A 57 20.94 1.29 7.65
CA THR A 57 19.91 1.54 8.66
C THR A 57 20.36 2.62 9.66
N LEU A 58 19.47 3.58 9.92
CA LEU A 58 19.67 4.59 10.96
C LEU A 58 19.52 3.95 12.33
N ARG A 59 20.28 4.44 13.31
CA ARG A 59 20.21 3.97 14.70
C ARG A 59 19.98 5.15 15.65
N PRO A 60 19.29 4.93 16.79
CA PRO A 60 19.18 5.94 17.84
C PRO A 60 20.54 6.60 18.17
N GLY A 61 20.56 7.92 18.19
CA GLY A 61 21.74 8.74 18.42
C GLY A 61 22.54 9.14 17.17
N ASP A 62 22.25 8.54 16.00
CA ASP A 62 22.86 8.92 14.73
C ASP A 62 22.60 10.41 14.45
N ARG A 63 23.64 11.12 14.02
CA ARG A 63 23.54 12.55 13.66
C ARG A 63 23.01 12.68 12.25
N VAL A 64 21.94 13.45 12.09
CA VAL A 64 21.30 13.70 10.79
C VAL A 64 20.94 15.18 10.65
N TRP A 65 20.65 15.57 9.42
CA TRP A 65 20.03 16.84 9.08
C TRP A 65 18.64 16.54 8.53
N GLN A 66 17.61 17.12 9.13
CA GLN A 66 16.31 17.20 8.49
C GLN A 66 16.38 18.35 7.48
N VAL A 67 16.03 18.07 6.23
CA VAL A 67 16.00 19.04 5.13
C VAL A 67 14.67 18.92 4.41
N GLY A 68 13.97 20.03 4.21
CA GLY A 68 12.65 20.02 3.56
C GLY A 68 12.24 21.42 3.10
N LEU A 69 10.97 21.57 2.73
CA LEU A 69 10.39 22.87 2.37
C LEU A 69 9.43 23.32 3.46
N GLY A 70 9.57 24.56 3.92
CA GLY A 70 8.67 25.17 4.90
C GLY A 70 7.35 25.65 4.30
N GLY A 71 6.56 26.35 5.12
CA GLY A 71 5.22 26.88 4.80
C GLY A 71 5.16 27.68 3.50
N ASP A 72 6.14 28.56 3.30
CA ASP A 72 6.23 29.46 2.15
C ASP A 72 7.08 28.87 1.01
N ARG A 73 7.30 27.54 1.05
CA ARG A 73 8.13 26.76 0.12
C ARG A 73 9.61 27.16 0.13
N GLU A 74 10.07 27.78 1.22
CA GLU A 74 11.47 28.05 1.50
C GLU A 74 12.21 26.78 1.93
N LEU A 75 13.49 26.67 1.58
CA LEU A 75 14.32 25.56 2.06
C LEU A 75 14.57 25.71 3.57
N VAL A 76 14.14 24.72 4.33
CA VAL A 76 14.39 24.63 5.78
C VAL A 76 15.31 23.46 6.08
N SER A 77 16.22 23.66 7.05
CA SER A 77 17.17 22.64 7.46
C SER A 77 17.53 22.75 8.93
N ARG A 78 17.58 21.62 9.64
CA ARG A 78 17.98 21.54 11.04
C ARG A 78 18.84 20.31 11.28
N LYS A 79 19.97 20.52 11.97
CA LYS A 79 20.78 19.42 12.50
C LYS A 79 20.11 18.84 13.74
N THR A 80 19.99 17.52 13.79
CA THR A 80 19.32 16.79 14.86
C THR A 80 19.93 15.40 15.03
N ARG A 81 19.29 14.56 15.84
CA ARG A 81 19.65 13.15 16.01
C ARG A 81 18.41 12.27 15.85
N VAL A 82 18.66 11.04 15.41
CA VAL A 82 17.66 9.98 15.48
C VAL A 82 17.35 9.71 16.93
N ASP A 83 16.08 9.81 17.31
CA ASP A 83 15.59 9.51 18.64
C ASP A 83 15.31 7.99 18.76
N ALA A 84 14.42 7.48 17.90
CA ALA A 84 14.06 6.08 17.83
C ALA A 84 13.90 5.58 16.38
N VAL A 85 14.00 4.27 16.21
CA VAL A 85 13.54 3.54 15.03
C VAL A 85 12.57 2.50 15.54
N GLN A 86 11.31 2.58 15.15
CA GLN A 86 10.25 1.77 15.72
C GLN A 86 9.10 1.53 14.74
N PRO A 87 8.31 0.46 14.92
CA PRO A 87 7.15 0.21 14.09
C PRO A 87 6.16 1.37 14.15
N VAL A 88 5.71 1.85 13.00
CA VAL A 88 4.63 2.84 12.90
C VAL A 88 3.30 2.11 12.95
N MET A 89 2.48 2.42 13.96
CA MET A 89 1.15 1.85 14.12
C MET A 89 0.11 2.86 13.69
N LEU A 90 -0.55 2.59 12.57
CA LEU A 90 -1.68 3.37 12.06
C LEU A 90 -2.97 2.60 12.28
N GLY A 91 -4.06 3.27 12.64
CA GLY A 91 -5.36 2.64 12.87
C GLY A 91 -6.12 2.33 11.59
N ILE A 92 -7.19 1.54 11.70
CA ILE A 92 -8.04 1.19 10.56
C ILE A 92 -9.29 2.08 10.55
N SER A 93 -9.67 2.56 9.37
CA SER A 93 -10.92 3.28 9.16
C SER A 93 -12.03 2.33 8.75
N THR A 94 -13.29 2.71 9.00
CA THR A 94 -14.47 1.95 8.52
C THR A 94 -14.59 1.97 7.00
N THR A 95 -14.05 3.00 6.34
CA THR A 95 -13.91 3.05 4.88
C THR A 95 -12.48 2.66 4.54
N PRO A 96 -12.25 1.61 3.75
CA PRO A 96 -10.89 1.23 3.36
C PRO A 96 -10.15 2.39 2.71
N ARG A 97 -8.93 2.64 3.19
CA ARG A 97 -8.01 3.66 2.67
C ARG A 97 -6.61 3.12 2.72
N PHE A 98 -5.73 3.60 1.84
CA PHE A 98 -4.32 3.32 1.95
C PHE A 98 -3.82 3.64 3.37
N ARG A 99 -3.03 2.72 3.90
CA ARG A 99 -2.40 2.82 5.21
C ARG A 99 -1.11 2.03 5.15
N ASP A 100 -0.03 2.68 5.53
CA ASP A 100 1.25 2.02 5.63
C ASP A 100 1.23 0.98 6.76
N THR A 101 1.81 -0.19 6.51
CA THR A 101 1.88 -1.31 7.47
C THR A 101 3.24 -1.96 7.41
N ASN A 102 3.65 -2.59 8.51
CA ASN A 102 4.95 -3.25 8.61
C ASN A 102 6.14 -2.32 8.29
N VAL A 103 6.04 -1.05 8.64
CA VAL A 103 7.08 -0.06 8.39
C VAL A 103 7.71 0.39 9.70
N ASP A 104 9.04 0.48 9.74
CA ASP A 104 9.76 1.14 10.82
C ASP A 104 9.99 2.61 10.48
N GLY A 105 9.45 3.50 11.32
CA GLY A 105 9.62 4.93 11.22
C GLY A 105 10.82 5.40 12.03
N VAL A 106 11.59 6.33 11.46
CA VAL A 106 12.68 7.03 12.15
C VAL A 106 12.13 8.32 12.76
N SER A 107 12.13 8.43 14.09
CA SER A 107 11.87 9.70 14.80
C SER A 107 13.17 10.47 15.03
N ILE A 108 13.04 11.78 15.24
CA ILE A 108 14.15 12.69 15.55
C ILE A 108 13.87 13.48 16.83
N GLU A 109 14.91 13.84 17.57
CA GLU A 109 14.78 14.54 18.88
C GLU A 109 14.08 15.90 18.72
N GLU A 110 14.59 16.72 17.80
CA GLU A 110 13.99 18.01 17.45
C GLU A 110 13.99 18.21 15.94
N GLY A 111 12.82 18.54 15.40
CA GLY A 111 12.62 18.82 13.99
C GLY A 111 12.37 20.30 13.69
N VAL A 112 12.16 20.55 12.41
CA VAL A 112 11.65 21.79 11.84
C VAL A 112 10.41 21.45 11.02
N ASP A 113 9.40 22.30 11.07
CA ASP A 113 8.18 22.12 10.29
C ASP A 113 8.51 22.15 8.79
N SER A 114 8.13 21.09 8.08
CA SER A 114 8.34 20.97 6.65
C SER A 114 7.25 20.16 5.95
N TYR A 115 6.95 20.51 4.71
CA TYR A 115 6.21 19.69 3.77
C TYR A 115 7.11 18.56 3.27
N GLY A 116 7.18 17.50 4.08
CA GLY A 116 8.05 16.35 3.81
C GLY A 116 9.52 16.74 3.71
N GLY A 117 10.31 15.98 2.97
CA GLY A 117 11.73 16.23 2.74
C GLY A 117 12.57 14.97 2.93
N LEU A 118 13.71 15.11 3.57
CA LEU A 118 14.64 14.01 3.82
C LEU A 118 15.44 14.19 5.11
N LEU A 119 15.99 13.07 5.59
CA LEU A 119 17.07 13.02 6.55
C LEU A 119 18.38 12.72 5.81
N ALA A 120 19.38 13.59 5.97
CA ALA A 120 20.71 13.42 5.39
C ALA A 120 21.79 13.28 6.47
N ASP A 121 22.91 12.64 6.12
CA ASP A 121 24.09 12.63 6.98
C ASP A 121 24.95 13.91 6.84
N GLY A 122 26.03 14.00 7.61
CA GLY A 122 26.95 15.16 7.55
C GLY A 122 27.73 15.31 6.23
N LYS A 123 27.60 14.36 5.29
CA LYS A 123 28.18 14.42 3.94
C LYS A 123 27.11 14.75 2.88
N GLY A 124 25.87 15.02 3.29
CA GLY A 124 24.76 15.29 2.38
C GLY A 124 24.19 14.05 1.70
N ARG A 125 24.45 12.84 2.24
CA ARG A 125 23.89 11.60 1.71
C ARG A 125 22.51 11.34 2.29
N LEU A 126 21.53 11.02 1.45
CA LEU A 126 20.16 10.65 1.83
C LEU A 126 20.19 9.38 2.69
N ARG A 127 19.53 9.41 3.85
CA ARG A 127 19.40 8.28 4.78
C ARG A 127 17.95 7.82 4.96
N ALA A 128 17.00 8.75 4.90
CA ALA A 128 15.57 8.48 4.96
C ALA A 128 14.79 9.61 4.28
N LEU A 129 13.62 9.32 3.76
CA LEU A 129 12.66 10.31 3.26
C LEU A 129 11.81 10.79 4.43
N TRP A 130 11.71 12.10 4.62
CA TRP A 130 10.85 12.67 5.66
C TRP A 130 9.43 12.77 5.12
N ALA A 131 8.55 11.91 5.60
CA ALA A 131 7.20 11.75 5.05
C ALA A 131 6.13 11.91 6.14
N SER A 132 4.92 12.28 5.70
CA SER A 132 3.78 12.39 6.61
C SER A 132 2.96 11.10 6.57
N PHE A 133 2.61 10.57 7.73
CA PHE A 133 1.74 9.41 7.86
C PHE A 133 0.40 9.88 8.42
N LEU A 134 -0.68 9.67 7.65
CA LEU A 134 -2.05 9.93 8.10
C LEU A 134 -2.57 8.66 8.75
N ASP A 135 -2.99 8.74 10.02
CA ASP A 135 -3.72 7.66 10.68
C ASP A 135 -5.20 7.69 10.23
N PRO A 136 -5.69 6.68 9.48
CA PRO A 136 -7.07 6.66 9.00
C PRO A 136 -8.13 6.58 10.11
N ALA A 137 -7.78 6.08 11.31
CA ALA A 137 -8.72 5.94 12.42
C ALA A 137 -8.94 7.25 13.17
N SER A 138 -7.86 7.95 13.50
CA SER A 138 -7.90 9.22 14.25
C SER A 138 -7.98 10.46 13.35
N GLY A 139 -7.52 10.35 12.10
CA GLY A 139 -7.30 11.49 11.21
C GLY A 139 -6.05 12.31 11.56
N GLU A 140 -5.27 11.87 12.56
CA GLU A 140 -4.04 12.54 12.97
C GLU A 140 -2.94 12.34 11.92
N ARG A 141 -2.15 13.39 11.70
CA ARG A 141 -0.98 13.35 10.82
C ARG A 141 0.28 13.43 11.65
N THR A 142 1.13 12.43 11.52
CA THR A 142 2.47 12.39 12.13
C THR A 142 3.53 12.41 11.04
N PHE A 143 4.78 12.68 11.39
CA PHE A 143 5.90 12.65 10.44
C PHE A 143 6.98 11.69 10.91
N TRP A 144 7.49 10.90 9.97
CA TRP A 144 8.53 9.91 10.22
C TRP A 144 9.51 9.90 9.05
N GLY A 145 10.76 9.54 9.36
CA GLY A 145 11.73 9.18 8.33
C GLY A 145 11.46 7.76 7.82
N LEU A 146 11.09 7.63 6.55
CA LEU A 146 11.02 6.36 5.83
C LEU A 146 12.44 5.97 5.36
N PRO A 147 13.03 4.86 5.82
CA PRO A 147 14.41 4.49 5.49
C PRO A 147 14.69 4.43 3.98
N ALA A 148 15.85 4.93 3.56
CA ALA A 148 16.18 5.02 2.13
C ALA A 148 16.32 3.66 1.43
N TRP A 149 16.64 2.59 2.17
CA TRP A 149 16.78 1.24 1.59
C TRP A 149 15.47 0.70 0.98
N ILE A 150 14.30 1.21 1.41
CA ILE A 150 13.00 0.81 0.84
C ILE A 150 12.91 1.15 -0.65
N ALA A 151 13.63 2.18 -1.10
CA ALA A 151 13.64 2.58 -2.50
C ALA A 151 14.58 1.71 -3.36
N ASP A 152 15.57 1.01 -2.78
CA ASP A 152 16.61 0.30 -3.54
C ASP A 152 16.04 -0.79 -4.47
N PRO A 153 15.13 -1.69 -4.03
CA PRO A 153 14.55 -2.72 -4.88
C PRO A 153 13.76 -2.18 -6.08
N ILE A 154 13.44 -0.88 -6.07
CA ILE A 154 12.66 -0.21 -7.11
C ILE A 154 13.56 0.61 -8.01
N VAL A 155 14.37 1.50 -7.41
CA VAL A 155 15.19 2.46 -8.15
C VAL A 155 16.32 1.77 -8.90
N ASP A 156 16.97 0.75 -8.34
CA ASP A 156 18.06 0.06 -9.02
C ASP A 156 17.60 -0.64 -10.33
N PRO A 157 16.52 -1.45 -10.35
CA PRO A 157 15.98 -1.99 -11.59
C PRO A 157 15.62 -0.91 -12.62
N LEU A 158 14.94 0.16 -12.19
CA LEU A 158 14.50 1.24 -13.08
C LEU A 158 15.69 1.95 -13.74
N LEU A 159 16.76 2.25 -12.99
CA LEU A 159 17.98 2.86 -13.53
C LEU A 159 18.69 1.97 -14.56
N HIS A 160 18.46 0.65 -14.50
CA HIS A 160 18.99 -0.34 -15.43
C HIS A 160 17.97 -0.74 -16.52
N GLY A 161 16.86 -0.02 -16.67
CA GLY A 161 15.84 -0.28 -17.68
C GLY A 161 15.05 -1.58 -17.46
N ARG A 162 14.98 -2.07 -16.23
CA ARG A 162 14.21 -3.26 -15.83
C ARG A 162 12.96 -2.84 -15.07
N ALA A 163 11.87 -3.58 -15.24
CA ALA A 163 10.68 -3.41 -14.41
C ALA A 163 10.97 -3.88 -12.98
N PRO A 164 10.73 -3.05 -11.95
CA PRO A 164 10.86 -3.47 -10.56
C PRO A 164 9.74 -4.44 -10.19
N VAL A 165 10.07 -5.44 -9.38
CA VAL A 165 9.09 -6.36 -8.78
C VAL A 165 9.32 -6.32 -7.29
N TYR A 166 8.38 -5.72 -6.56
CA TYR A 166 8.40 -5.75 -5.11
C TYR A 166 7.68 -7.01 -4.63
N ARG A 167 8.06 -7.56 -3.48
CA ARG A 167 7.40 -8.76 -2.95
C ARG A 167 6.86 -8.51 -1.55
N THR A 168 5.77 -9.18 -1.20
CA THR A 168 5.14 -9.11 0.12
C THR A 168 4.75 -10.49 0.63
N LEU A 169 4.65 -10.68 1.95
CA LEU A 169 3.92 -11.83 2.51
C LEU A 169 2.41 -11.58 2.59
N GLY A 170 1.95 -10.34 2.41
CA GLY A 170 0.56 -9.97 2.57
C GLY A 170 0.04 -10.18 4.00
N VAL A 171 0.87 -9.93 5.00
CA VAL A 171 0.50 -9.98 6.41
C VAL A 171 0.57 -8.60 7.04
N GLU A 172 -0.26 -8.34 8.04
CA GLU A 172 -0.10 -7.19 8.93
C GLU A 172 0.49 -7.65 10.25
N LEU A 173 1.56 -7.00 10.71
CA LEU A 173 2.26 -7.29 11.94
C LEU A 173 2.04 -6.16 12.95
N ALA A 174 1.97 -6.50 14.23
CA ALA A 174 2.02 -5.55 15.32
C ALA A 174 3.01 -5.98 16.40
N PRO A 175 3.67 -5.04 17.08
CA PRO A 175 4.54 -5.37 18.19
C PRO A 175 3.76 -5.92 19.38
N LEU A 176 4.27 -6.99 19.96
CA LEU A 176 3.77 -7.62 21.18
C LEU A 176 4.89 -7.67 22.22
N SER A 177 4.61 -7.27 23.45
CA SER A 177 5.61 -7.31 24.52
C SER A 177 6.13 -8.72 24.78
N LEU A 178 7.42 -8.86 25.13
CA LEU A 178 7.99 -10.16 25.51
C LEU A 178 7.30 -10.80 26.73
N ALA A 179 6.68 -10.00 27.61
CA ALA A 179 5.89 -10.50 28.72
C ALA A 179 4.61 -11.21 28.22
N SER A 180 3.86 -10.58 27.32
CA SER A 180 2.69 -11.18 26.70
C SER A 180 3.05 -12.38 25.82
N ALA A 181 4.21 -12.34 25.15
CA ALA A 181 4.71 -13.48 24.40
C ALA A 181 5.04 -14.68 25.31
N ARG A 182 5.63 -14.43 26.50
CA ARG A 182 5.87 -15.46 27.52
C ARG A 182 4.56 -16.12 27.95
N ASP A 183 3.52 -15.34 28.22
CA ASP A 183 2.19 -15.86 28.60
C ASP A 183 1.59 -16.77 27.51
N ARG A 184 2.06 -16.64 26.26
CA ARG A 184 1.65 -17.44 25.10
C ARG A 184 2.59 -18.62 24.79
N GLY A 185 3.56 -18.88 25.67
CA GLY A 185 4.47 -20.02 25.58
C GLY A 185 5.83 -19.72 24.94
N LEU A 186 6.21 -18.46 24.75
CA LEU A 186 7.57 -18.12 24.31
C LEU A 186 8.57 -18.51 25.41
N SER A 187 9.59 -19.29 25.06
CA SER A 187 10.58 -19.77 26.01
C SER A 187 11.48 -18.65 26.55
N ASP A 188 11.99 -18.80 27.78
CA ASP A 188 12.94 -17.86 28.35
C ASP A 188 14.26 -17.78 27.56
N ASP A 189 14.64 -18.87 26.89
CA ASP A 189 15.78 -18.92 25.98
C ASP A 189 15.58 -18.01 24.77
N ARG A 190 14.39 -18.06 24.15
CA ARG A 190 14.05 -17.17 23.04
C ARG A 190 13.94 -15.72 23.51
N ILE A 191 13.35 -15.46 24.68
CA ILE A 191 13.31 -14.12 25.29
C ILE A 191 14.72 -13.55 25.46
N ARG A 192 15.68 -14.36 25.94
CA ARG A 192 17.09 -13.94 26.07
C ARG A 192 17.71 -13.59 24.72
N GLN A 193 17.41 -14.34 23.66
CA GLN A 193 17.89 -14.03 22.31
C GLN A 193 17.31 -12.71 21.80
N PHE A 194 16.00 -12.47 21.98
CA PHE A 194 15.35 -11.20 21.63
C PHE A 194 15.97 -10.01 22.36
N LEU A 195 16.21 -10.14 23.67
CA LEU A 195 16.86 -9.07 24.46
C LEU A 195 18.32 -8.81 24.06
N GLN A 196 19.01 -9.80 23.51
CA GLN A 196 20.37 -9.63 22.98
C GLN A 196 20.37 -8.97 21.61
N ALA A 197 19.43 -9.35 20.74
CA ALA A 197 19.30 -8.80 19.39
C ALA A 197 18.81 -7.35 19.40
N ASP A 198 17.78 -7.06 20.19
CA ASP A 198 17.23 -5.72 20.38
C ASP A 198 16.96 -5.43 21.87
N PRO A 199 17.96 -4.89 22.60
CA PRO A 199 17.82 -4.56 24.00
C PRO A 199 16.76 -3.48 24.32
N ARG A 200 16.34 -2.69 23.31
CA ARG A 200 15.45 -1.54 23.49
C ARG A 200 13.99 -1.87 23.15
N GLY A 201 13.71 -2.53 22.02
CA GLY A 201 12.33 -2.78 21.59
C GLY A 201 11.58 -3.80 22.43
N ARG A 202 12.27 -4.81 22.99
CA ARG A 202 11.71 -5.79 23.95
C ARG A 202 10.34 -6.37 23.52
N GLN A 203 10.24 -6.70 22.24
CA GLN A 203 9.01 -7.13 21.58
C GLN A 203 9.25 -8.32 20.64
N VAL A 204 8.17 -8.98 20.27
CA VAL A 204 8.06 -9.88 19.11
C VAL A 204 6.98 -9.33 18.17
N LEU A 205 6.93 -9.80 16.92
CA LEU A 205 5.89 -9.38 15.99
C LEU A 205 4.74 -10.40 15.98
N GLU A 206 3.52 -9.95 16.22
CA GLU A 206 2.30 -10.74 16.13
C GLU A 206 1.62 -10.50 14.77
N VAL A 207 1.22 -11.58 14.11
CA VAL A 207 0.36 -11.51 12.92
C VAL A 207 -1.03 -11.05 13.35
N GLN A 208 -1.41 -9.84 12.94
CA GLN A 208 -2.73 -9.27 13.16
C GLN A 208 -3.73 -9.76 12.12
N ARG A 209 -3.30 -9.82 10.85
CA ARG A 209 -4.13 -10.17 9.70
C ARG A 209 -3.30 -10.80 8.60
N VAL A 210 -3.97 -11.58 7.76
CA VAL A 210 -3.42 -12.12 6.51
C VAL A 210 -4.35 -11.75 5.36
N ASN A 211 -3.80 -11.17 4.30
CA ASN A 211 -4.51 -10.84 3.08
C ASN A 211 -4.98 -12.13 2.40
N GLY A 212 -6.28 -12.23 2.11
CA GLY A 212 -6.90 -13.39 1.47
C GLY A 212 -6.32 -13.78 0.10
N ARG A 213 -5.64 -12.85 -0.60
CA ARG A 213 -4.97 -13.10 -1.88
C ARG A 213 -3.53 -13.60 -1.74
N ALA A 214 -2.92 -13.46 -0.56
CA ALA A 214 -1.51 -13.77 -0.39
C ALA A 214 -1.30 -15.27 -0.16
N PRO A 215 -0.20 -15.87 -0.64
CA PRO A 215 0.09 -17.28 -0.38
C PRO A 215 0.25 -17.61 1.12
N ALA A 216 0.53 -16.60 1.95
CA ALA A 216 0.52 -16.73 3.40
C ALA A 216 -0.87 -17.10 3.96
N PHE A 217 -1.95 -16.83 3.23
CA PHE A 217 -3.31 -17.14 3.64
C PHE A 217 -3.49 -18.65 3.80
N GLY A 218 -3.89 -19.07 5.00
CA GLY A 218 -4.03 -20.49 5.35
C GLY A 218 -2.75 -21.14 5.91
N VAL A 219 -1.57 -20.56 5.63
CA VAL A 219 -0.29 -20.98 6.24
C VAL A 219 -0.09 -20.26 7.56
N LEU A 220 -0.16 -18.93 7.55
CA LEU A 220 -0.14 -18.07 8.73
C LEU A 220 -1.55 -17.80 9.25
N ARG A 221 -1.65 -17.52 10.54
CA ARG A 221 -2.91 -17.25 11.23
C ARG A 221 -2.75 -16.06 12.15
N ASP A 222 -3.86 -15.37 12.36
CA ASP A 222 -3.95 -14.33 13.38
C ASP A 222 -3.43 -14.87 14.72
N THR A 223 -2.70 -14.03 15.45
CA THR A 223 -2.04 -14.31 16.74
C THR A 223 -0.78 -15.17 16.70
N ASP A 224 -0.34 -15.64 15.53
CA ASP A 224 0.98 -16.24 15.39
C ASP A 224 2.07 -15.20 15.74
N LEU A 225 3.09 -15.62 16.48
CA LEU A 225 4.25 -14.77 16.75
C LEU A 225 5.36 -15.11 15.76
N LEU A 226 5.80 -14.14 14.97
CA LEU A 226 6.95 -14.29 14.07
C LEU A 226 8.24 -14.15 14.88
N LEU A 227 9.07 -15.20 14.87
CA LEU A 227 10.30 -15.26 15.64
C LEU A 227 11.54 -15.08 14.76
N ALA A 228 11.56 -15.75 13.60
CA ALA A 228 12.70 -15.71 12.69
C ALA A 228 12.26 -15.89 11.23
N VAL A 229 13.12 -15.44 10.31
CA VAL A 229 13.04 -15.64 8.87
C VAL A 229 14.36 -16.22 8.42
N ASP A 230 14.33 -17.36 7.74
CA ASP A 230 15.50 -18.10 7.26
C ASP A 230 16.56 -18.34 8.36
N GLY A 231 16.08 -18.64 9.58
CA GLY A 231 16.91 -18.90 10.75
C GLY A 231 17.44 -17.67 11.47
N GLU A 232 17.21 -16.46 10.95
CA GLU A 232 17.62 -15.21 11.57
C GLU A 232 16.46 -14.52 12.30
N LEU A 233 16.73 -14.02 13.52
CA LEU A 233 15.71 -13.41 14.36
C LEU A 233 15.06 -12.19 13.68
N VAL A 234 13.77 -12.01 13.93
CA VAL A 234 13.00 -10.84 13.48
C VAL A 234 12.50 -10.08 14.70
N THR A 235 12.97 -8.84 14.84
CA THR A 235 12.61 -7.92 15.94
C THR A 235 11.80 -6.72 15.45
N HIS A 236 11.99 -6.37 14.18
CA HIS A 236 11.41 -5.23 13.51
C HIS A 236 10.79 -5.65 12.18
N PRO A 237 9.69 -5.01 11.73
CA PRO A 237 9.13 -5.26 10.42
C PRO A 237 10.15 -5.16 9.27
N SER A 238 11.11 -4.25 9.36
CA SER A 238 12.21 -4.12 8.39
C SER A 238 13.04 -5.41 8.25
N ASP A 239 13.21 -6.19 9.32
CA ASP A 239 13.99 -7.44 9.29
C ASP A 239 13.30 -8.49 8.39
N LEU A 240 11.97 -8.46 8.30
CA LEU A 240 11.20 -9.29 7.40
C LEU A 240 11.21 -8.73 5.98
N GLU A 241 11.03 -7.42 5.83
CA GLU A 241 10.92 -6.75 4.52
C GLU A 241 12.19 -6.83 3.67
N LEU A 242 13.36 -6.73 4.31
CA LEU A 242 14.64 -6.92 3.62
C LEU A 242 14.78 -8.34 3.04
N ARG A 243 14.16 -9.35 3.66
CA ARG A 243 14.26 -10.77 3.25
C ARG A 243 13.15 -11.18 2.28
N MET A 244 11.96 -10.58 2.37
CA MET A 244 10.80 -10.97 1.54
C MET A 244 10.96 -10.73 0.04
N GLN A 245 12.04 -10.07 -0.40
CA GLN A 245 12.37 -9.96 -1.82
C GLN A 245 12.80 -11.30 -2.46
N ALA A 246 13.05 -12.33 -1.65
CA ALA A 246 13.17 -13.72 -2.10
C ALA A 246 11.80 -14.34 -2.42
N PRO A 247 11.70 -15.29 -3.36
CA PRO A 247 10.42 -15.88 -3.77
C PRO A 247 9.78 -16.80 -2.72
N MET A 248 10.58 -17.38 -1.83
CA MET A 248 10.15 -18.30 -0.78
C MET A 248 10.93 -17.97 0.48
N LEU A 249 10.28 -18.07 1.63
CA LEU A 249 10.89 -17.88 2.95
C LEU A 249 10.58 -19.07 3.86
N THR A 250 11.50 -19.38 4.77
CA THR A 250 11.22 -20.23 5.93
C THR A 250 10.97 -19.35 7.15
N LEU A 251 9.74 -19.37 7.68
CA LEU A 251 9.37 -18.59 8.86
C LEU A 251 9.34 -19.50 10.08
N THR A 252 10.04 -19.10 11.14
CA THR A 252 9.87 -19.71 12.47
C THR A 252 8.81 -18.94 13.23
N ILE A 253 7.70 -19.61 13.57
CA ILE A 253 6.57 -18.99 14.28
C ILE A 253 6.29 -19.69 15.61
N LEU A 254 5.74 -18.95 16.57
CA LEU A 254 5.10 -19.53 17.76
C LEU A 254 3.59 -19.56 17.55
N ARG A 255 3.00 -20.76 17.53
CA ARG A 255 1.55 -20.96 17.46
C ARG A 255 1.11 -21.83 18.61
N LYS A 256 0.19 -21.34 19.44
CA LYS A 256 -0.36 -22.07 20.61
C LYS A 256 0.74 -22.64 21.52
N GLY A 257 1.80 -21.87 21.75
CA GLY A 257 2.94 -22.25 22.60
C GLY A 257 3.93 -23.24 21.98
N VAL A 258 3.80 -23.55 20.68
CA VAL A 258 4.74 -24.45 19.97
C VAL A 258 5.45 -23.65 18.88
N GLU A 259 6.79 -23.73 18.90
CA GLU A 259 7.64 -23.21 17.84
C GLU A 259 7.63 -24.19 16.66
N GLN A 260 7.40 -23.68 15.46
CA GLN A 260 7.37 -24.48 14.23
C GLN A 260 7.86 -23.64 13.05
N ASP A 261 8.47 -24.32 12.08
CA ASP A 261 8.86 -23.72 10.82
C ASP A 261 7.77 -23.93 9.77
N VAL A 262 7.50 -22.88 8.98
CA VAL A 262 6.57 -22.91 7.86
C VAL A 262 7.23 -22.29 6.63
N GLU A 263 7.07 -22.94 5.48
CA GLU A 263 7.48 -22.38 4.20
C GLU A 263 6.36 -21.52 3.64
N VAL A 264 6.69 -20.31 3.20
CA VAL A 264 5.71 -19.36 2.65
C VAL A 264 6.25 -18.73 1.38
N GLU A 265 5.46 -18.84 0.31
CA GLU A 265 5.73 -18.11 -0.93
C GLU A 265 5.39 -16.63 -0.75
N THR A 266 6.26 -15.76 -1.24
CA THR A 266 5.99 -14.31 -1.25
C THR A 266 5.17 -13.94 -2.50
N LEU A 267 4.32 -12.94 -2.40
CA LEU A 267 3.50 -12.44 -3.50
C LEU A 267 4.25 -11.32 -4.24
N PRO A 268 4.56 -11.44 -5.55
CA PRO A 268 5.06 -10.32 -6.33
C PRO A 268 3.97 -9.27 -6.55
N LEU A 269 4.36 -8.01 -6.44
CA LEU A 269 3.56 -6.82 -6.68
C LEU A 269 4.29 -5.92 -7.70
N ASP A 270 3.59 -5.52 -8.74
CA ASP A 270 4.14 -4.71 -9.83
C ASP A 270 3.94 -3.20 -9.64
N GLY A 271 3.28 -2.77 -8.55
CA GLY A 271 3.03 -1.35 -8.25
C GLY A 271 1.95 -0.69 -9.10
N THR A 272 1.25 -1.44 -9.97
CA THR A 272 0.25 -0.86 -10.89
C THR A 272 -1.04 -0.46 -10.15
N GLY A 273 -1.44 -1.26 -9.15
CA GLY A 273 -2.68 -1.04 -8.40
C GLY A 273 -3.91 -1.39 -9.24
N VAL A 274 -4.78 -0.40 -9.48
CA VAL A 274 -5.95 -0.56 -10.37
C VAL A 274 -5.59 -0.05 -11.75
N ASP A 275 -5.60 -0.94 -12.73
CA ASP A 275 -5.34 -0.67 -14.16
C ASP A 275 -6.61 -0.65 -15.00
N ARG A 276 -7.71 -1.21 -14.49
CA ARG A 276 -9.00 -1.30 -15.18
C ARG A 276 -10.15 -0.93 -14.25
N ALA A 277 -11.07 -0.10 -14.75
CA ALA A 277 -12.30 0.23 -14.06
C ALA A 277 -13.47 0.24 -15.06
N LEU A 278 -14.65 -0.14 -14.60
CA LEU A 278 -15.87 -0.20 -15.38
C LEU A 278 -16.86 0.83 -14.85
N SER A 279 -17.37 1.69 -15.74
CA SER A 279 -18.57 2.45 -15.46
C SER A 279 -19.78 1.68 -15.98
N TRP A 280 -20.73 1.36 -15.09
CA TRP A 280 -21.94 0.61 -15.44
C TRP A 280 -23.09 1.03 -14.53
N ALA A 281 -24.24 1.39 -15.11
CA ALA A 281 -25.44 1.80 -14.35
C ALA A 281 -25.17 2.95 -13.34
N GLY A 282 -24.19 3.80 -13.65
CA GLY A 282 -23.68 4.89 -12.82
C GLY A 282 -22.89 4.50 -11.58
N LEU A 283 -22.46 3.23 -11.52
CA LEU A 283 -21.43 2.75 -10.61
C LEU A 283 -20.05 2.87 -11.26
N VAL A 284 -19.01 3.01 -10.44
CA VAL A 284 -17.62 2.75 -10.84
C VAL A 284 -17.18 1.48 -10.13
N LEU A 285 -16.75 0.51 -10.92
CA LEU A 285 -16.48 -0.85 -10.52
C LEU A 285 -15.02 -1.19 -10.87
N HIS A 286 -14.32 -1.93 -10.02
CA HIS A 286 -13.00 -2.48 -10.33
C HIS A 286 -12.77 -3.79 -9.56
N GLU A 287 -11.72 -4.54 -9.88
CA GLU A 287 -11.32 -5.67 -9.02
C GLU A 287 -10.97 -5.19 -7.62
N PRO A 288 -11.29 -5.94 -6.54
CA PRO A 288 -10.98 -5.50 -5.18
C PRO A 288 -9.52 -5.10 -5.03
N HIS A 289 -9.30 -3.83 -4.70
CA HIS A 289 -7.96 -3.27 -4.49
C HIS A 289 -7.25 -4.06 -3.36
N PRO A 290 -5.93 -4.32 -3.46
CA PRO A 290 -5.18 -5.05 -2.43
C PRO A 290 -5.43 -4.55 -0.99
N ASP A 291 -5.44 -3.23 -0.78
CA ASP A 291 -5.73 -2.61 0.52
C ASP A 291 -7.12 -2.94 1.09
N VAL A 292 -8.14 -3.08 0.22
CA VAL A 292 -9.49 -3.46 0.63
C VAL A 292 -9.49 -4.92 1.11
N ALA A 293 -8.83 -5.81 0.36
CA ALA A 293 -8.71 -7.22 0.71
C ALA A 293 -7.90 -7.43 2.01
N ALA A 294 -6.83 -6.66 2.20
CA ALA A 294 -5.95 -6.75 3.37
C ALA A 294 -6.64 -6.28 4.67
N GLN A 295 -7.48 -5.24 4.61
CA GLN A 295 -8.11 -4.67 5.81
C GLN A 295 -9.35 -5.46 6.28
N GLY A 296 -10.11 -6.04 5.34
CA GLY A 296 -11.32 -6.80 5.66
C GLY A 296 -11.11 -8.31 5.80
N GLY A 297 -9.91 -8.84 5.53
CA GLY A 297 -9.68 -10.29 5.48
C GLY A 297 -10.57 -10.98 4.44
N LEU A 298 -10.83 -10.29 3.33
CA LEU A 298 -11.90 -10.65 2.40
C LEU A 298 -11.48 -11.75 1.43
N ASP A 299 -12.43 -12.61 1.03
CA ASP A 299 -12.29 -13.44 -0.17
C ASP A 299 -12.19 -12.52 -1.40
N PRO A 300 -11.14 -12.57 -2.24
CA PRO A 300 -10.95 -11.63 -3.34
C PRO A 300 -11.98 -11.68 -4.48
N GLN A 301 -12.94 -12.62 -4.44
CA GLN A 301 -13.93 -12.77 -5.51
C GLN A 301 -14.96 -11.63 -5.54
N GLY A 302 -15.43 -11.32 -6.75
CA GLY A 302 -16.46 -10.32 -7.00
C GLY A 302 -15.89 -8.98 -7.45
N VAL A 303 -16.76 -8.12 -7.98
CA VAL A 303 -16.37 -6.79 -8.46
C VAL A 303 -16.71 -5.73 -7.41
N TYR A 304 -15.72 -4.93 -7.03
CA TYR A 304 -15.84 -3.92 -5.98
C TYR A 304 -16.50 -2.64 -6.49
N VAL A 305 -17.49 -2.15 -5.75
CA VAL A 305 -18.15 -0.87 -6.00
C VAL A 305 -17.33 0.25 -5.33
N ALA A 306 -16.60 1.00 -6.15
CA ALA A 306 -15.72 2.07 -5.70
C ALA A 306 -16.47 3.40 -5.52
N TRP A 307 -17.42 3.66 -6.41
CA TRP A 307 -18.14 4.93 -6.45
C TRP A 307 -19.53 4.74 -7.05
N LEU A 308 -20.41 5.70 -6.78
CA LEU A 308 -21.69 5.84 -7.46
C LEU A 308 -21.98 7.31 -7.77
N TRP A 309 -22.68 7.55 -8.86
CA TRP A 309 -23.19 8.87 -9.20
C TRP A 309 -24.62 9.06 -8.69
N PHE A 310 -24.90 10.18 -8.02
CA PHE A 310 -26.26 10.47 -7.56
C PHE A 310 -27.24 10.57 -8.73
N GLY A 311 -28.43 10.00 -8.55
CA GLY A 311 -29.47 9.95 -9.59
C GLY A 311 -29.31 8.81 -10.60
N SER A 312 -28.20 8.07 -10.57
CA SER A 312 -28.02 6.86 -11.39
C SER A 312 -28.90 5.70 -10.93
N PRO A 313 -29.11 4.67 -11.78
CA PRO A 313 -29.73 3.41 -11.37
C PRO A 313 -29.06 2.81 -10.13
N GLY A 314 -27.73 2.73 -10.09
CA GLY A 314 -26.98 2.21 -8.94
C GLY A 314 -27.34 2.92 -7.64
N ALA A 315 -27.41 4.26 -7.68
CA ALA A 315 -27.81 5.06 -6.52
C ALA A 315 -29.27 4.84 -6.10
N ARG A 316 -30.18 4.85 -7.08
CA ARG A 316 -31.64 4.73 -6.90
C ARG A 316 -32.03 3.38 -6.31
N TYR A 317 -31.42 2.30 -6.79
CA TYR A 317 -31.67 0.92 -6.36
C TYR A 317 -30.80 0.47 -5.17
N GLY A 318 -30.06 1.41 -4.57
CA GLY A 318 -29.42 1.19 -3.28
C GLY A 318 -28.15 0.35 -3.31
N VAL A 319 -27.51 0.19 -4.48
CA VAL A 319 -26.14 -0.34 -4.54
C VAL A 319 -25.21 0.73 -3.94
N ARG A 320 -24.30 0.33 -3.03
CA ARG A 320 -23.45 1.26 -2.29
C ARG A 320 -21.97 1.00 -2.53
N PRO A 321 -21.12 2.04 -2.46
CA PRO A 321 -19.68 1.83 -2.39
C PRO A 321 -19.33 0.95 -1.20
N THR A 322 -18.16 0.30 -1.27
CA THR A 322 -17.65 -0.72 -0.33
C THR A 322 -18.30 -2.09 -0.41
N TRP A 323 -19.30 -2.26 -1.27
CA TRP A 323 -19.87 -3.58 -1.55
C TRP A 323 -19.14 -4.23 -2.71
N ARG A 324 -19.27 -5.55 -2.81
CA ARG A 324 -18.91 -6.30 -4.01
C ARG A 324 -20.14 -6.88 -4.65
N ILE A 325 -20.17 -6.91 -5.97
CA ILE A 325 -21.13 -7.69 -6.73
C ILE A 325 -20.48 -9.05 -6.99
N VAL A 326 -21.13 -10.11 -6.51
CA VAL A 326 -20.61 -11.49 -6.60
C VAL A 326 -21.38 -12.33 -7.62
N ALA A 327 -22.60 -11.93 -7.97
CA ALA A 327 -23.36 -12.54 -9.06
C ALA A 327 -24.37 -11.56 -9.68
N VAL A 328 -24.69 -11.80 -10.95
CA VAL A 328 -25.66 -11.03 -11.75
C VAL A 328 -26.63 -12.03 -12.38
N ASP A 329 -27.93 -11.89 -12.11
CA ASP A 329 -28.99 -12.83 -12.51
C ASP A 329 -28.71 -14.31 -12.19
N GLY A 330 -27.96 -14.54 -11.11
CA GLY A 330 -27.56 -15.87 -10.66
C GLY A 330 -26.30 -16.43 -11.34
N GLU A 331 -25.73 -15.71 -12.32
CA GLU A 331 -24.42 -16.01 -12.88
C GLU A 331 -23.30 -15.44 -11.98
N PRO A 332 -22.37 -16.27 -11.46
CA PRO A 332 -21.25 -15.80 -10.66
C PRO A 332 -20.33 -14.84 -11.44
N THR A 333 -19.86 -13.79 -10.77
CA THR A 333 -18.99 -12.75 -11.36
C THR A 333 -17.69 -12.61 -10.56
N PRO A 334 -16.82 -13.64 -10.52
CA PRO A 334 -15.65 -13.67 -9.65
C PRO A 334 -14.58 -12.62 -10.03
N THR A 335 -14.58 -12.15 -11.27
CA THR A 335 -13.62 -11.17 -11.82
C THR A 335 -14.34 -10.05 -12.57
N LEU A 336 -13.62 -8.96 -12.87
CA LEU A 336 -14.17 -7.88 -13.68
C LEU A 336 -14.54 -8.35 -15.10
N ASP A 337 -13.76 -9.27 -15.68
CA ASP A 337 -14.06 -9.85 -17.00
C ASP A 337 -15.35 -10.68 -16.99
N ALA A 338 -15.51 -11.55 -15.98
CA ALA A 338 -16.73 -12.34 -15.83
C ALA A 338 -17.97 -11.44 -15.64
N PHE A 339 -17.83 -10.34 -14.90
CA PHE A 339 -18.88 -9.34 -14.78
C PHE A 339 -19.19 -8.67 -16.13
N LEU A 340 -18.15 -8.25 -16.86
CA LEU A 340 -18.29 -7.59 -18.16
C LEU A 340 -18.99 -8.50 -19.18
N ASP A 341 -18.62 -9.78 -19.22
CA ASP A 341 -19.23 -10.79 -20.09
C ASP A 341 -20.74 -10.93 -19.82
N VAL A 342 -21.18 -10.81 -18.57
CA VAL A 342 -22.60 -10.87 -18.22
C VAL A 342 -23.31 -9.58 -18.62
N VAL A 343 -22.79 -8.43 -18.19
CA VAL A 343 -23.52 -7.15 -18.35
C VAL A 343 -23.56 -6.62 -19.77
N THR A 344 -22.64 -7.04 -20.65
CA THR A 344 -22.66 -6.69 -22.08
C THR A 344 -23.76 -7.42 -22.86
N ARG A 345 -24.36 -8.46 -22.29
CA ARG A 345 -25.50 -9.19 -22.88
C ARG A 345 -26.86 -8.64 -22.44
N LEU A 346 -26.89 -7.66 -21.54
CA LEU A 346 -28.12 -7.11 -20.99
C LEU A 346 -28.64 -5.96 -21.84
N ASP A 347 -29.96 -5.94 -22.05
CA ASP A 347 -30.64 -4.92 -22.83
C ASP A 347 -30.94 -3.65 -22.01
N GLU A 348 -31.16 -2.55 -22.73
CA GLU A 348 -31.67 -1.31 -22.16
C GLU A 348 -33.01 -1.53 -21.42
N GLY A 349 -33.15 -0.98 -20.21
CA GLY A 349 -34.37 -1.12 -19.39
C GLY A 349 -34.52 -2.49 -18.72
N ALA A 350 -33.56 -3.42 -18.86
CA ALA A 350 -33.64 -4.71 -18.20
C ALA A 350 -33.58 -4.57 -16.67
N ALA A 351 -34.39 -5.37 -15.97
CA ALA A 351 -34.32 -5.50 -14.51
C ALA A 351 -33.39 -6.66 -14.15
N VAL A 352 -32.31 -6.33 -13.45
CA VAL A 352 -31.18 -7.22 -13.18
C VAL A 352 -31.10 -7.51 -11.70
N ARG A 353 -31.00 -8.78 -11.31
CA ARG A 353 -30.78 -9.21 -9.92
C ARG A 353 -29.29 -9.20 -9.61
N LEU A 354 -28.89 -8.45 -8.60
CA LEU A 354 -27.52 -8.39 -8.11
C LEU A 354 -27.41 -9.11 -6.77
N GLU A 355 -26.48 -10.03 -6.66
CA GLU A 355 -26.05 -10.59 -5.38
C GLU A 355 -24.80 -9.86 -4.94
N THR A 356 -24.83 -9.32 -3.72
CA THR A 356 -23.78 -8.45 -3.20
C THR A 356 -23.24 -8.96 -1.88
N GLU A 357 -21.98 -8.67 -1.60
CA GLU A 357 -21.33 -8.96 -0.32
C GLU A 357 -20.67 -7.70 0.23
N ARG A 358 -20.82 -7.45 1.54
CA ARG A 358 -20.20 -6.32 2.23
C ARG A 358 -18.84 -6.72 2.81
N LEU A 359 -18.09 -5.72 3.31
CA LEU A 359 -16.78 -5.93 3.92
C LEU A 359 -16.81 -6.83 5.18
N ASP A 360 -17.95 -6.98 5.84
CA ASP A 360 -18.13 -7.89 6.98
C ASP A 360 -18.55 -9.31 6.57
N GLY A 361 -18.58 -9.60 5.26
CA GLY A 361 -19.03 -10.87 4.68
C GLY A 361 -20.55 -11.02 4.60
N SER A 362 -21.33 -10.03 5.07
CA SER A 362 -22.79 -10.10 4.96
C SER A 362 -23.24 -10.02 3.50
N ARG A 363 -24.11 -10.96 3.12
CA ARG A 363 -24.66 -11.06 1.77
C ARG A 363 -26.02 -10.41 1.67
N GLY A 364 -26.30 -9.85 0.51
CA GLY A 364 -27.57 -9.21 0.17
C GLY A 364 -27.95 -9.45 -1.29
N VAL A 365 -29.21 -9.22 -1.59
CA VAL A 365 -29.74 -9.26 -2.96
C VAL A 365 -30.47 -7.96 -3.21
N THR A 366 -30.22 -7.34 -4.36
CA THR A 366 -30.98 -6.18 -4.83
C THR A 366 -31.36 -6.37 -6.30
N THR A 367 -32.30 -5.56 -6.77
CA THR A 367 -32.69 -5.52 -8.18
C THR A 367 -32.46 -4.11 -8.70
N LEU A 368 -31.88 -4.00 -9.88
CA LEU A 368 -31.56 -2.74 -10.53
C LEU A 368 -32.13 -2.74 -11.95
N GLU A 369 -32.85 -1.69 -12.30
CA GLU A 369 -33.31 -1.46 -13.69
C GLU A 369 -32.25 -0.65 -14.44
N LEU A 370 -31.83 -1.11 -15.61
CA LEU A 370 -30.80 -0.46 -16.41
C LEU A 370 -31.32 0.77 -17.16
N ASP A 371 -30.44 1.76 -17.26
CA ASP A 371 -30.59 2.95 -18.11
C ASP A 371 -29.22 3.19 -18.78
N LEU A 372 -28.87 2.31 -19.72
CA LEU A 372 -27.66 2.33 -20.52
C LEU A 372 -27.64 3.50 -21.51
N ALA A 373 -28.80 4.10 -21.83
CA ALA A 373 -28.87 5.31 -22.65
C ALA A 373 -28.18 6.51 -21.97
N TYR A 374 -28.42 6.71 -20.67
CA TYR A 374 -27.76 7.78 -19.89
C TYR A 374 -26.55 7.29 -19.09
N TRP A 375 -26.49 6.00 -18.78
CA TRP A 375 -25.42 5.36 -18.01
C TRP A 375 -24.80 4.16 -18.75
N PRO A 376 -24.15 4.40 -19.90
CA PRO A 376 -23.62 3.35 -20.74
C PRO A 376 -22.52 2.56 -20.04
N THR A 377 -22.34 1.31 -20.48
CA THR A 377 -21.23 0.47 -20.04
C THR A 377 -19.93 0.95 -20.70
N GLN A 378 -19.02 1.52 -19.91
CA GLN A 378 -17.74 2.06 -20.38
C GLN A 378 -16.58 1.45 -19.63
N LEU A 379 -15.58 0.96 -20.36
CA LEU A 379 -14.34 0.45 -19.79
C LEU A 379 -13.29 1.58 -19.78
N LEU A 380 -12.59 1.69 -18.65
CA LEU A 380 -11.48 2.60 -18.43
C LEU A 380 -10.24 1.75 -18.22
N GLU A 381 -9.20 1.94 -19.03
CA GLU A 381 -7.99 1.12 -18.98
C GLU A 381 -6.74 2.00 -18.98
N LEU A 382 -5.79 1.65 -18.11
CA LEU A 382 -4.46 2.22 -18.08
C LEU A 382 -3.64 1.64 -19.24
N ARG A 383 -3.17 2.52 -20.12
CA ARG A 383 -2.29 2.14 -21.23
C ARG A 383 -0.84 2.02 -20.77
N PRO A 384 0.01 1.28 -21.52
CA PRO A 384 1.43 1.17 -21.24
C PRO A 384 2.20 2.50 -21.21
N ASP A 385 1.67 3.56 -21.82
CA ASP A 385 2.25 4.91 -21.80
C ASP A 385 1.85 5.72 -20.55
N GLY A 386 1.14 5.11 -19.60
CA GLY A 386 0.68 5.73 -18.36
C GLY A 386 -0.60 6.56 -18.52
N THR A 387 -1.19 6.61 -19.71
CA THR A 387 -2.44 7.35 -19.96
C THR A 387 -3.66 6.46 -19.79
N TRP A 388 -4.78 7.04 -19.35
CA TRP A 388 -6.04 6.32 -19.27
C TRP A 388 -6.85 6.48 -20.54
N ALA A 389 -7.38 5.36 -21.04
CA ALA A 389 -8.26 5.30 -22.19
C ALA A 389 -9.67 4.94 -21.77
N ARG A 390 -10.65 5.45 -22.50
CA ARG A 390 -12.06 5.06 -22.37
C ARG A 390 -12.50 4.37 -23.65
N SER A 391 -13.17 3.24 -23.51
CA SER A 391 -13.83 2.51 -24.59
C SER A 391 -15.27 2.14 -24.21
N ALA A 392 -16.13 1.98 -25.21
CA ALA A 392 -17.43 1.35 -24.99
C ALA A 392 -17.21 -0.16 -24.80
N ALA A 393 -17.89 -0.76 -23.83
CA ALA A 393 -17.80 -2.20 -23.62
C ALA A 393 -18.54 -3.01 -24.69
N SER A 394 -19.58 -2.42 -25.30
CA SER A 394 -20.20 -2.91 -26.52
C SER A 394 -19.49 -2.27 -27.71
N GLY A 395 -19.06 -3.08 -28.68
CA GLY A 395 -18.29 -2.64 -29.87
C GLY A 395 -19.03 -1.72 -30.85
N GLU A 396 -20.06 -0.99 -30.42
CA GLU A 396 -20.68 0.08 -31.20
C GLU A 396 -20.11 1.43 -30.76
N GLU A 397 -19.13 1.93 -31.51
CA GLU A 397 -18.92 3.38 -31.61
C GLU A 397 -20.22 4.00 -32.15
N ARG A 398 -20.83 4.91 -31.38
CA ARG A 398 -21.81 5.86 -31.90
C ARG A 398 -21.37 7.29 -31.64
#